data_AF-A0A0G0TXL6-F1
#
_entry.id   AF-A0A0G0TXL6-F1
#
_cell.length_a   1.000
_cell.length_b   1.000
_cell.length_c   1.000
_cell.angle_alpha   90.00
_cell.angle_beta   90.00
_cell.angle_gamma   90.00
#
_symmetry.space_group_name_H-M   'P 1'
#
loop_
_entity.id
_entity.type
_entity.pdbx_description
1 polymer ?
#
loop_
_entity_poly.entity_id
_entity_poly.type
_entity_poly.pdbx_seq_one_letter_code
_entity_poly.pdbx_strand_id
1 'polypeptide(L)' 'MSKQNLEKVLRQELEVLNDVIDHKIIKGLSYSREAKRHKFILSSLANIRRNKISSHWMVRSMGFASII' A
#
# COMPACT_ATOMS: atom_id res chain seq x y z
N MET A 1 16.51 -6.37 -1.17
CA MET A 1 15.09 -6.49 -1.59
C MET A 1 14.70 -5.27 -2.38
N SER A 2 14.28 -5.42 -3.65
CA SER A 2 13.77 -4.29 -4.44
C SER A 2 12.41 -3.83 -3.91
N LYS A 3 12.09 -2.52 -4.02
CA LYS A 3 10.78 -1.96 -3.63
C LYS A 3 9.61 -2.65 -4.35
N GLN A 4 9.84 -3.17 -5.55
CA GLN A 4 8.86 -3.96 -6.31
C GLN A 4 8.58 -5.32 -5.66
N ASN A 5 9.61 -5.98 -5.11
CA ASN A 5 9.43 -7.25 -4.40
C ASN A 5 8.65 -7.03 -3.10
N LEU A 6 8.89 -5.91 -2.40
CA LEU A 6 8.13 -5.55 -1.21
C LEU A 6 6.65 -5.32 -1.54
N GLU A 7 6.34 -4.58 -2.61
CA GLU A 7 4.96 -4.38 -3.05
C GLU A 7 4.27 -5.72 -3.37
N LYS A 8 4.97 -6.62 -4.06
CA LYS A 8 4.44 -7.95 -4.41
C LYS A 8 4.13 -8.78 -3.17
N VAL A 9 5.05 -8.81 -2.20
CA VAL A 9 4.85 -9.55 -0.94
C VAL A 9 3.67 -8.97 -0.15
N LEU A 10 3.56 -7.65 -0.06
CA LEU A 10 2.44 -7.00 0.65
C LEU A 10 1.09 -7.30 -0.01
N ARG A 11 1.04 -7.45 -1.34
CA ARG A 11 -0.18 -7.84 -2.06
C ARG A 11 -0.57 -9.29 -1.80
N GLN A 12 0.39 -10.21 -1.80
CA GLN A 12 0.14 -11.61 -1.47
C GLN A 12 -0.39 -11.78 -0.04
N GLU A 13 0.20 -11.07 0.92
CA GLU A 13 -0.27 -11.08 2.31
C GLU A 13 -1.72 -10.55 2.43
N LEU A 14 -2.09 -9.61 1.56
CA LEU A 14 -3.44 -9.03 1.50
C LEU A 14 -4.47 -10.08 1.04
N GLU A 15 -4.13 -10.86 0.02
CA GLU A 15 -4.97 -11.96 -0.48
C GLU A 15 -5.18 -13.03 0.61
N VAL A 16 -4.10 -13.44 1.28
CA VAL A 16 -4.19 -14.42 2.39
C VAL A 16 -5.06 -13.88 3.53
N LEU A 17 -4.94 -12.60 3.88
CA LEU A 17 -5.78 -12.01 4.91
C LEU A 17 -7.26 -11.98 4.52
N ASN A 18 -7.58 -11.74 3.25
CA ASN A 18 -8.95 -11.78 2.76
C ASN A 18 -9.54 -13.19 2.91
N ASP A 19 -8.82 -14.22 2.46
CA ASP A 19 -9.29 -15.61 2.58
C ASP A 19 -9.56 -15.98 4.05
N VAL A 20 -8.68 -15.55 4.97
CA VAL A 20 -8.86 -15.81 6.40
C VAL A 20 -10.06 -15.04 6.96
N ILE A 21 -10.25 -13.78 6.56
CA ILE A 21 -11.40 -12.96 6.98
C ILE A 21 -12.70 -13.59 6.48
N ASP A 22 -12.76 -13.97 5.21
CA ASP A 22 -13.95 -14.58 4.60
C ASP A 22 -14.31 -15.89 5.30
N HIS A 23 -13.33 -16.75 5.56
CA HIS A 23 -13.56 -17.98 6.30
C HIS A 23 -14.05 -17.73 7.73
N LYS A 24 -13.56 -16.68 8.39
CA LYS A 24 -14.03 -16.28 9.70
C LYS A 24 -15.44 -15.69 9.67
N ILE A 25 -15.78 -14.91 8.63
CA ILE A 25 -17.14 -14.39 8.42
C ILE A 25 -18.12 -15.56 8.28
N ILE A 26 -17.81 -16.52 7.40
CA ILE A 26 -18.66 -17.71 7.17
C ILE A 26 -18.87 -18.48 8.48
N LYS A 27 -17.82 -18.61 9.29
CA LYS A 27 -17.88 -19.31 10.59
C LYS A 27 -18.45 -18.47 11.74
N GLY A 28 -18.80 -17.21 11.51
CA GLY A 28 -19.25 -16.29 12.57
C GLY A 28 -18.17 -15.99 13.63
N LEU A 29 -16.89 -16.14 13.28
CA LEU A 29 -15.76 -15.91 14.18
C LEU A 29 -15.28 -14.46 14.10
N SER A 30 -14.72 -13.95 15.20
CA SER A 30 -14.11 -12.62 15.23
C SER A 30 -12.88 -12.54 14.31
N TYR A 31 -12.91 -11.57 13.40
CA TYR A 31 -11.86 -11.25 12.43
C TYR A 31 -11.23 -9.87 12.65
N SER A 32 -11.50 -9.24 13.80
CA SER A 32 -11.06 -7.86 14.10
C SER A 32 -9.54 -7.67 14.04
N ARG A 33 -8.78 -8.71 14.40
CA ARG A 33 -7.31 -8.66 14.34
C ARG A 33 -6.80 -8.67 12.91
N GLU A 34 -7.36 -9.55 12.08
CA GLU A 34 -7.02 -9.68 10.67
C GLU A 34 -7.41 -8.41 9.89
N ALA A 35 -8.58 -7.84 10.19
CA ALA A 35 -9.01 -6.56 9.61
C ALA A 35 -8.07 -5.39 9.94
N LYS A 36 -7.60 -5.29 11.19
CA LYS A 36 -6.60 -4.27 11.58
C LYS A 36 -5.30 -4.44 10.81
N ARG A 37 -4.82 -5.68 10.67
CA ARG A 37 -3.60 -6.00 9.91
C ARG A 37 -3.78 -5.69 8.43
N HIS A 38 -4.91 -6.04 7.84
CA HIS A 38 -5.26 -5.72 6.47
C HIS A 38 -5.24 -4.20 6.22
N LYS A 39 -5.85 -3.41 7.11
CA LYS A 39 -5.81 -1.94 7.05
C LYS A 39 -4.39 -1.38 7.15
N PHE A 40 -3.55 -1.95 8.02
CA PHE A 40 -2.15 -1.55 8.15
C PHE A 40 -1.40 -1.75 6.82
N ILE A 41 -1.52 -2.93 6.20
CA ILE A 41 -0.84 -3.25 4.93
C ILE A 41 -1.31 -2.33 3.80
N LEU A 42 -2.61 -2.05 3.70
CA LEU A 42 -3.16 -1.07 2.74
C LEU A 42 -2.53 0.32 2.92
N SER A 43 -2.34 0.74 4.18
CA SER A 43 -1.72 2.02 4.50
C SER A 43 -0.24 2.06 4.10
N SER A 44 0.49 0.95 4.31
CA SER A 44 1.87 0.79 3.85
C SER A 44 1.98 0.84 2.33
N LEU A 45 1.08 0.17 1.60
CA LEU A 45 1.04 0.22 0.13
C LEU A 45 0.73 1.63 -0.39
N ALA A 46 -0.20 2.34 0.24
CA ALA A 46 -0.52 3.71 -0.10
C ALA A 46 0.70 4.64 0.08
N ASN A 47 1.47 4.47 1.17
CA ASN A 47 2.70 5.22 1.40
C ASN A 47 3.78 4.95 0.34
N ILE A 48 3.96 3.69 -0.06
CA ILE A 48 4.91 3.32 -1.12
C ILE A 48 4.53 4.01 -2.44
N ARG A 49 3.23 4.04 -2.79
CA ARG A 49 2.73 4.72 -3.99
C ARG A 49 2.92 6.24 -3.92
N ARG A 50 2.61 6.88 -2.78
CA ARG A 50 2.79 8.33 -2.60
C ARG A 50 4.25 8.76 -2.76
N ASN A 51 5.21 8.00 -2.23
CA ASN A 51 6.64 8.28 -2.40
C ASN A 51 7.11 8.17 -3.87
N LYS A 52 6.44 7.35 -4.69
CA LYS A 52 6.70 7.29 -6.14
C LYS A 52 6.23 8.55 -6.88
N ILE A 53 5.12 9.14 -6.47
CA ILE A 53 4.54 10.34 -7.09
C ILE A 53 5.25 11.60 -6.58
N SER A 54 5.68 11.60 -5.31
CA SER A 54 6.32 12.74 -4.66
C SER A 54 7.61 13.24 -5.36
N SER A 55 8.31 12.34 -6.04
CA SER A 55 9.55 12.66 -6.75
C SER A 55 9.33 13.30 -8.13
N HIS A 56 8.11 13.25 -8.69
CA HIS A 56 7.82 13.83 -10.01
C HIS A 56 7.23 15.25 -9.96
N TRP A 57 6.51 15.63 -8.89
CA TRP A 57 5.91 16.97 -8.82
C TRP A 57 6.93 18.08 -8.51
N MET A 58 8.03 17.76 -7.81
CA MET A 58 9.10 18.72 -7.51
C MET A 58 10.06 19.01 -8.67
N VAL A 59 10.03 18.24 -9.76
CA VAL A 59 10.89 18.48 -10.94
C VAL A 59 10.26 19.52 -11.90
N ARG A 60 8.97 19.84 -11.75
CA ARG A 60 8.26 20.75 -12.66
C ARG A 60 8.34 22.24 -12.30
N SER A 61 8.80 22.60 -11.10
CA SER A 61 8.85 24.00 -10.64
C SER A 61 10.19 24.71 -10.88
N MET A 62 11.24 24.01 -11.33
CA MET A 62 12.56 24.64 -11.58
C MET A 62 12.81 25.05 -13.05
N GLY A 63 11.80 24.94 -13.93
CA GLY A 63 11.93 25.25 -15.36
C GLY A 63 11.54 26.67 -15.78
N PHE A 64 11.20 27.58 -14.86
CA PHE A 64 10.69 28.92 -15.19
C PHE A 64 11.57 30.09 -14.72
N ALA A 65 12.81 29.84 -14.28
CA ALA A 65 13.75 30.89 -13.87
C ALA A 65 14.97 31.01 -14.80
N SER A 66 14.74 30.87 -16.11
CA SER A 66 15.71 31.28 -17.13
C SER A 66 14.94 31.85 -18.32
N ILE A 67 14.77 33.17 -18.35
CA ILE A 67 14.72 34.07 -19.52
C ILE A 67 14.10 35.41 -19.06
N ILE A 68 14.92 36.45 -19.20
CA ILE A 68 14.71 37.90 -19.05
C ILE A 68 14.87 38.46 -17.63
#